data_AF-A0A1L9WQZ6-F1
#
_entry.id   AF-A0A1L9WQZ6-F1
#
_cell.length_a   1.000
_cell.length_b   1.000
_cell.length_c   1.000
_cell.angle_alpha   90.00
_cell.angle_beta   90.00
_cell.angle_gamma   90.00
#
_symmetry.space_group_name_H-M   'P 1'
#
loop_
_entity.id
_entity.type
_entity.pdbx_description
1 polymer ?
#
loop_
_entity_poly.entity_id
_entity_poly.type
_entity_poly.pdbx_seq_one_letter_code
_entity_poly.pdbx_strand_id
1 'polypeptide(L)'
;MPPPRVQSVEYHDLASRSSIDSFASVSDWEQAGLVLPSNRSHRSFWRKLWRSTPTPWQPQRARPRRFASPRWSSIRQLFRIALSFLIVLISCTALFFPSYTRLPPHYQQVVERATQSDQHGRGNPRNERIFIAAILYDPEGTIAGGRWGESLLQLIDLLGEDNVFLSIYENDSSGQGEQALRHLEDRVACNNSIQSDLHLDLSTFPRVTVPGGAQRVKRTDYLAELRNRALRPLDDPAAQPYDRILYLNDVIFDPIDAVQLLFSTNAANASDGVARYRAACAVDFINPFKFYDTYATRDSEGYGIGLQFYPCCWGGMVAFNATYFQRPDRPVRFRADSDLFYDGSECCIIHADLQDPPAAARVDDLTDSGVYMNPYVRTAYTERSFRWLRTTRRFERLYSPVHGVMSRLAGFPRFNPRRTEIDGEVVAERMWVPDARHSKGGS
;
A
#
# COMPACT_ATOMS: atom_id res chain seq x y z
N MET A 1 -15.56 28.48 54.26
CA MET A 1 -15.86 27.74 53.01
C MET A 1 -14.82 28.14 51.98
N PRO A 2 -13.93 27.24 51.53
CA PRO A 2 -13.09 27.51 50.37
C PRO A 2 -13.90 27.33 49.07
N PRO A 3 -13.55 28.01 47.96
CA PRO A 3 -14.26 27.86 46.70
C PRO A 3 -13.99 26.47 46.08
N PRO A 4 -14.90 25.96 45.24
CA PRO A 4 -14.70 24.68 44.59
C PRO A 4 -13.51 24.77 43.63
N ARG A 5 -12.61 23.79 43.72
CA ARG A 5 -11.55 23.56 42.72
C ARG A 5 -12.21 23.35 41.37
N VAL A 6 -11.90 24.24 40.42
CA VAL A 6 -12.10 23.98 38.99
C VAL A 6 -11.27 22.74 38.67
N GLN A 7 -11.93 21.60 38.44
CA GLN A 7 -11.29 20.48 37.80
C GLN A 7 -10.94 20.93 36.39
N SER A 8 -9.66 21.14 36.13
CA SER A 8 -9.13 21.20 34.78
C SER A 8 -9.56 19.91 34.08
N VAL A 9 -10.43 20.03 33.09
CA VAL A 9 -10.72 18.94 32.16
C VAL A 9 -9.39 18.64 31.48
N GLU A 10 -8.75 17.56 31.92
CA GLU A 10 -7.51 17.07 31.36
C GLU A 10 -7.84 16.56 29.96
N TYR A 11 -7.70 17.45 28.97
CA TYR A 11 -7.67 17.05 27.57
C TYR A 11 -6.42 16.18 27.43
N HIS A 12 -6.61 14.87 27.32
CA HIS A 12 -5.56 14.04 26.77
C HIS A 12 -5.46 14.41 25.29
N ASP A 13 -4.52 15.29 24.98
CA ASP A 13 -4.06 15.51 23.63
C ASP A 13 -3.80 14.14 23.01
N LEU A 14 -4.44 13.89 21.87
CA LEU A 14 -4.05 12.79 21.02
C LEU A 14 -2.56 13.03 20.73
N ALA A 15 -1.71 12.09 21.11
CA ALA A 15 -0.29 12.18 20.77
C ALA A 15 -0.18 12.56 19.29
N SER A 16 0.65 13.56 18.98
CA SER A 16 0.97 13.98 17.62
C SER A 16 1.39 12.74 16.83
N ARG A 17 0.66 12.36 15.79
CA ARG A 17 0.95 11.15 15.02
C ARG A 17 0.84 11.44 13.52
N SER A 18 1.99 11.55 12.87
CA SER A 18 2.10 11.50 11.41
C SER A 18 1.81 10.09 10.91
N SER A 19 1.67 9.88 9.59
CA SER A 19 1.53 8.55 8.99
C SER A 19 2.61 7.55 9.45
N ILE A 20 3.80 8.08 9.82
CA ILE A 20 4.94 7.40 10.45
C ILE A 20 4.57 6.75 11.80
N ASP A 21 3.65 7.30 12.57
CA ASP A 21 3.24 6.76 13.88
C ASP A 21 2.08 5.76 13.81
N SER A 22 1.75 5.30 12.60
CA SER A 22 0.91 4.11 12.39
C SER A 22 1.68 2.81 12.66
N PHE A 23 2.54 2.82 13.68
CA PHE A 23 3.19 1.65 14.23
C PHE A 23 2.18 0.82 15.04
N ALA A 24 1.47 -0.08 14.36
CA ALA A 24 1.15 -1.38 14.92
C ALA A 24 2.28 -2.34 14.51
N SER A 25 3.48 -2.11 15.05
CA SER A 25 4.60 -3.01 14.88
C SER A 25 4.39 -4.27 15.70
N VAL A 26 4.97 -5.34 15.18
CA VAL A 26 5.49 -6.58 15.77
C VAL A 26 6.10 -6.44 17.20
N SER A 27 6.12 -5.27 17.82
CA SER A 27 6.49 -5.07 19.23
C SER A 27 5.40 -5.51 20.23
N ASP A 28 4.16 -5.77 19.81
CA ASP A 28 3.08 -6.22 20.72
C ASP A 28 3.07 -7.72 21.04
N TRP A 29 4.06 -8.50 20.57
CA TRP A 29 4.21 -9.89 21.04
C TRP A 29 4.60 -9.97 22.53
N GLU A 30 5.14 -8.90 23.12
CA GLU A 30 5.43 -8.84 24.56
C GLU A 30 4.21 -8.41 25.41
N GLN A 31 3.26 -7.65 24.85
CA GLN A 31 2.04 -7.21 25.57
C GLN A 31 0.88 -8.21 25.48
N ALA A 32 0.91 -9.15 24.54
CA ALA A 32 -0.10 -10.20 24.39
C ALA A 32 0.08 -11.42 25.35
N GLY A 33 0.86 -11.30 26.43
CA GLY A 33 0.85 -12.26 27.55
C GLY A 33 1.14 -13.73 27.21
N LEU A 34 1.70 -14.01 26.03
CA LEU A 34 2.10 -15.37 25.65
C LEU A 34 3.49 -15.64 26.21
N VAL A 35 3.50 -16.16 27.44
CA VAL A 35 4.64 -16.92 27.97
C VAL A 35 4.90 -18.06 26.98
N LEU A 36 5.90 -17.90 26.12
CA LEU A 36 6.48 -19.01 25.37
C LEU A 36 6.88 -20.07 26.41
N PRO A 37 6.46 -21.34 26.27
CA PRO A 37 6.94 -22.38 27.16
C PRO A 37 8.46 -22.54 26.94
N SER A 38 9.24 -21.96 27.85
CA SER A 38 10.67 -22.22 27.96
C SER A 38 10.85 -23.61 28.57
N ASN A 39 10.87 -24.62 27.71
CA ASN A 39 11.73 -25.80 27.85
C ASN A 39 11.39 -26.82 26.77
N ARG A 40 12.20 -26.84 25.71
CA ARG A 40 12.54 -28.11 25.06
C ARG A 40 14.03 -28.15 24.78
N SER A 41 14.66 -29.16 25.36
CA SER A 41 16.10 -29.39 25.31
C SER A 41 16.56 -29.54 23.85
N HIS A 42 17.40 -28.60 23.42
CA HIS A 42 18.11 -28.64 22.15
C HIS A 42 19.23 -29.69 22.19
N ARG A 43 18.89 -30.99 22.21
CA ARG A 43 19.88 -32.07 22.05
C ARG A 43 19.28 -33.30 21.36
N SER A 44 19.03 -33.25 20.05
CA SER A 44 19.10 -34.49 19.24
C SER A 44 19.15 -34.30 17.72
N PHE A 45 18.77 -33.14 17.16
CA PHE A 45 18.60 -33.02 15.70
C PHE A 45 19.92 -33.06 14.91
N TRP A 46 21.00 -32.45 15.42
CA TRP A 46 22.29 -32.35 14.71
C TRP A 46 23.20 -33.60 14.79
N ARG A 47 22.83 -34.65 15.55
CA ARG A 47 23.64 -35.88 15.65
C ARG A 47 23.33 -36.94 14.59
N LYS A 48 22.32 -36.73 13.74
CA LYS A 48 21.96 -37.69 12.68
C LYS A 48 22.53 -37.36 11.30
N LEU A 49 23.18 -36.20 11.11
CA LEU A 49 23.71 -35.82 9.79
C LEU A 49 25.18 -36.21 9.56
N TRP A 50 25.92 -36.64 10.60
CA TRP A 50 27.36 -36.95 10.52
C TRP A 50 27.70 -38.29 11.19
N ARG A 51 27.18 -39.38 10.64
CA ARG A 51 27.71 -40.73 10.88
C ARG A 51 27.92 -41.44 9.55
N SER A 52 29.01 -41.11 8.89
CA SER A 52 29.67 -41.97 7.92
C SER A 52 30.47 -43.03 8.71
N THR A 53 29.91 -44.23 8.87
CA THR A 53 30.69 -45.40 9.27
C THR A 53 31.45 -45.95 8.06
N PRO A 54 32.75 -46.23 8.14
CA PRO A 54 33.42 -46.99 7.09
C PRO A 54 33.01 -48.46 7.20
N THR A 55 32.37 -49.00 6.17
CA THR A 55 32.10 -50.43 6.03
C THR A 55 33.39 -51.21 5.82
N PRO A 56 33.54 -52.41 6.43
CA PRO A 56 34.72 -53.23 6.22
C PRO A 56 34.71 -53.88 4.82
N TRP A 57 35.91 -53.97 4.26
CA TRP A 57 36.22 -54.63 3.00
C TRP A 57 35.66 -56.06 2.92
N GLN A 58 34.86 -56.33 1.88
CA GLN A 58 34.55 -57.69 1.44
C GLN A 58 35.27 -57.98 0.11
N PRO A 59 35.83 -59.20 -0.10
CA PRO A 59 36.50 -59.55 -1.34
C PRO A 59 35.49 -59.70 -2.47
N GLN A 60 35.77 -59.05 -3.60
CA GLN A 60 34.96 -59.12 -4.82
C GLN A 60 34.99 -60.53 -5.42
N ARG A 61 33.83 -61.21 -5.44
CA ARG A 61 33.60 -62.34 -6.35
C ARG A 61 33.36 -61.77 -7.75
N ALA A 62 34.21 -62.15 -8.70
CA ALA A 62 34.10 -61.82 -10.11
C ALA A 62 32.75 -62.28 -10.67
N ARG A 63 31.88 -61.33 -11.01
CA ARG A 63 30.71 -61.56 -11.87
C ARG A 63 31.06 -61.19 -13.32
N PRO A 64 30.59 -61.95 -14.32
CA PRO A 64 30.96 -61.71 -15.70
C PRO A 64 30.43 -60.34 -16.16
N ARG A 65 31.32 -59.55 -16.75
CA ARG A 65 31.04 -58.25 -17.34
C ARG A 65 30.03 -58.43 -18.47
N ARG A 66 28.76 -58.12 -18.23
CA ARG A 66 27.85 -57.74 -19.32
C ARG A 66 28.37 -56.40 -19.84
N PHE A 67 28.86 -56.39 -21.07
CA PHE A 67 29.18 -55.18 -21.82
C PHE A 67 27.89 -54.37 -21.99
N ALA A 68 27.61 -53.46 -21.06
CA ALA A 68 26.65 -52.38 -21.26
C ALA A 68 27.43 -51.19 -21.83
N SER A 69 27.04 -50.75 -23.02
CA SER A 69 27.65 -49.64 -23.77
C SER A 69 27.88 -48.38 -22.89
N PRO A 70 29.14 -47.96 -22.64
CA PRO A 70 29.44 -46.87 -21.69
C PRO A 70 29.12 -45.47 -22.23
N ARG A 71 28.97 -45.33 -23.56
CA ARG A 71 28.74 -44.03 -24.22
C ARG A 71 27.39 -43.39 -23.86
N TRP A 72 26.33 -44.20 -23.70
CA TRP A 72 24.99 -43.68 -23.36
C TRP A 72 24.86 -43.27 -21.89
N SER A 73 25.65 -43.84 -20.98
CA SER A 73 25.66 -43.47 -19.56
C SER A 73 26.28 -42.08 -19.33
N SER A 74 27.43 -41.81 -19.95
CA SER A 74 28.11 -40.51 -19.83
C SER A 74 27.33 -39.38 -20.49
N ILE A 75 26.68 -39.63 -21.63
CA ILE A 75 25.79 -38.66 -22.29
C ILE A 75 24.58 -38.34 -21.39
N ARG A 76 23.97 -39.35 -20.78
CA ARG A 76 22.87 -39.15 -19.80
C ARG A 76 23.31 -38.35 -18.58
N GLN A 77 24.54 -38.55 -18.10
CA GLN A 77 25.09 -37.80 -16.98
C GLN A 77 25.40 -36.33 -17.34
N LEU A 78 25.98 -36.08 -18.52
CA LEU A 78 26.16 -34.73 -19.04
C LEU A 78 24.83 -34.01 -19.24
N PHE A 79 23.82 -34.71 -19.79
CA PHE A 79 22.48 -34.16 -19.94
C PHE A 79 21.85 -33.81 -18.57
N ARG A 80 22.03 -34.67 -17.56
CA ARG A 80 21.58 -34.37 -16.18
C ARG A 80 22.30 -33.16 -15.59
N ILE A 81 23.61 -33.03 -15.77
CA ILE A 81 24.37 -31.87 -15.26
C ILE A 81 23.93 -30.60 -15.99
N ALA A 82 23.79 -30.64 -17.31
CA ALA A 82 23.32 -29.51 -18.11
C ALA A 82 21.89 -29.10 -17.72
N LEU A 83 21.00 -30.08 -17.52
CA LEU A 83 19.63 -29.82 -17.05
C LEU A 83 19.63 -29.23 -15.64
N SER A 84 20.41 -29.77 -14.70
CA SER A 84 20.54 -29.22 -13.35
C SER A 84 21.10 -27.81 -13.37
N PHE A 85 22.12 -27.54 -14.18
CA PHE A 85 22.68 -26.19 -14.35
C PHE A 85 21.63 -25.23 -14.92
N LEU A 86 20.89 -25.65 -15.95
CA LEU A 86 19.80 -24.85 -16.53
C LEU A 86 18.72 -24.55 -15.50
N ILE A 87 18.30 -25.54 -14.69
CA ILE A 87 17.31 -25.36 -13.61
C ILE A 87 17.82 -24.37 -12.57
N VAL A 88 19.08 -24.50 -12.13
CA VAL A 88 19.69 -23.57 -11.17
C VAL A 88 19.77 -22.16 -11.77
N LEU A 89 20.17 -22.04 -13.04
CA LEU A 89 20.25 -20.75 -13.73
C LEU A 89 18.87 -20.09 -13.81
N ILE A 90 17.85 -20.80 -14.29
CA ILE A 90 16.47 -20.29 -14.39
C ILE A 90 15.97 -19.88 -12.99
N SER A 91 16.22 -20.70 -11.97
CA SER A 91 15.80 -20.41 -10.59
C SER A 91 16.48 -19.17 -10.04
N CYS A 92 17.80 -19.06 -10.19
CA CYS A 92 18.56 -17.87 -9.79
C CYS A 92 18.09 -16.63 -10.57
N THR A 93 17.90 -16.72 -11.88
CA THR A 93 17.41 -15.59 -12.67
C THR A 93 16.02 -15.17 -12.20
N ALA A 94 15.10 -16.11 -11.98
CA ALA A 94 13.75 -15.82 -11.50
C ALA A 94 13.73 -15.21 -10.08
N LEU A 95 14.69 -15.57 -9.22
CA LEU A 95 14.80 -15.07 -7.84
C LEU A 95 15.46 -13.69 -7.77
N PHE A 96 16.52 -13.45 -8.55
CA PHE A 96 17.32 -12.22 -8.47
C PHE A 96 16.92 -11.15 -9.50
N PHE A 97 16.17 -11.53 -10.54
CA PHE A 97 15.68 -10.63 -11.60
C PHE A 97 14.18 -10.81 -11.84
N PRO A 98 13.33 -10.49 -10.84
CA PRO A 98 11.88 -10.51 -11.03
C PRO A 98 11.47 -9.63 -12.22
N SER A 99 10.35 -9.96 -12.87
CA SER A 99 9.83 -9.21 -14.04
C SER A 99 9.64 -7.72 -13.75
N TYR A 100 9.22 -7.37 -12.54
CA TYR A 100 9.04 -5.98 -12.10
C TYR A 100 10.36 -5.19 -11.91
N THR A 101 11.53 -5.81 -12.13
CA THR A 101 12.82 -5.09 -12.17
C THR A 101 13.17 -4.55 -13.54
N ARG A 102 12.46 -4.99 -14.59
CA ARG A 102 12.64 -4.55 -15.98
C ARG A 102 11.37 -3.86 -16.44
N LEU A 103 11.48 -2.56 -16.72
CA LEU A 103 10.38 -1.77 -17.23
C LEU A 103 9.97 -2.29 -18.63
N PRO A 104 8.67 -2.48 -18.89
CA PRO A 104 8.18 -2.74 -20.24
C PRO A 104 8.49 -1.57 -21.19
N PRO A 105 8.49 -1.78 -22.52
CA PRO A 105 8.83 -0.74 -23.50
C PRO A 105 8.00 0.55 -23.37
N HIS A 106 6.69 0.44 -23.11
CA HIS A 106 5.82 1.61 -22.97
C HIS A 106 6.14 2.44 -21.71
N TYR A 107 6.59 1.81 -20.62
CA TYR A 107 7.11 2.54 -19.45
C TYR A 107 8.44 3.24 -19.79
N GLN A 108 9.33 2.57 -20.53
CA GLN A 108 10.61 3.16 -20.95
C GLN A 108 10.41 4.39 -21.84
N GLN A 109 9.44 4.36 -22.75
CA GLN A 109 9.08 5.51 -23.58
C GLN A 109 8.62 6.71 -22.76
N VAL A 110 7.94 6.50 -21.62
CA VAL A 110 7.57 7.59 -20.71
C VAL A 110 8.82 8.17 -20.06
N VAL A 111 9.74 7.32 -19.57
CA VAL A 111 11.03 7.79 -19.00
C VAL A 111 11.84 8.58 -20.02
N GLU A 112 11.97 8.07 -21.24
CA GLU A 112 12.74 8.72 -22.30
C GLU A 112 12.16 10.10 -22.63
N ARG A 113 10.84 10.20 -22.79
CA ARG A 113 10.17 11.50 -23.04
C ARG A 113 10.33 12.47 -21.88
N ALA A 114 10.22 11.98 -20.64
CA ALA A 114 10.38 12.79 -19.45
C ALA A 114 11.82 13.31 -19.23
N THR A 115 12.82 12.63 -19.78
CA THR A 115 14.25 12.93 -19.54
C THR A 115 14.98 13.56 -20.73
N GLN A 116 14.49 13.39 -21.96
CA GLN A 116 15.14 13.91 -23.18
C GLN A 116 14.68 15.30 -23.61
N SER A 117 13.62 15.83 -23.00
CA SER A 117 13.04 17.13 -23.33
C SER A 117 12.87 17.95 -22.07
N ASP A 118 13.05 19.25 -22.17
CA ASP A 118 12.78 20.23 -21.10
C ASP A 118 11.44 20.95 -21.35
N GLN A 119 10.61 20.44 -22.26
CA GLN A 119 9.27 21.00 -22.49
C GLN A 119 8.35 20.68 -21.29
N HIS A 120 7.57 21.67 -20.88
CA HIS A 120 6.48 21.51 -19.93
C HIS A 120 5.45 20.51 -20.48
N GLY A 121 4.89 19.64 -19.63
CA GLY A 121 3.88 18.66 -20.03
C GLY A 121 4.41 17.44 -20.81
N ARG A 122 5.73 17.27 -20.93
CA ARG A 122 6.37 16.14 -21.64
C ARG A 122 5.97 14.74 -21.15
N GLY A 123 5.55 14.62 -19.88
CA GLY A 123 5.04 13.39 -19.28
C GLY A 123 3.57 13.10 -19.60
N ASN A 124 2.82 14.09 -20.08
CA ASN A 124 1.39 14.03 -20.39
C ASN A 124 1.13 14.26 -21.89
N PRO A 125 1.48 13.29 -22.75
CA PRO A 125 1.44 13.44 -24.21
C PRO A 125 0.03 13.68 -24.79
N ARG A 126 -1.02 13.47 -23.99
CA ARG A 126 -2.42 13.57 -24.41
C ARG A 126 -3.14 14.76 -23.80
N ASN A 127 -2.44 15.58 -23.01
CA ASN A 127 -3.02 16.69 -22.27
C ASN A 127 -4.26 16.24 -21.45
N GLU A 128 -4.18 15.06 -20.82
CA GLU A 128 -5.20 14.60 -19.87
C GLU A 128 -5.21 15.57 -18.68
N ARG A 129 -6.39 15.93 -18.17
CA ARG A 129 -6.52 16.82 -17.01
C ARG A 129 -6.40 16.03 -15.72
N ILE A 130 -5.48 16.45 -14.86
CA ILE A 130 -5.16 15.75 -13.62
C ILE A 130 -5.50 16.63 -12.42
N PHE A 131 -6.34 16.10 -11.54
CA PHE A 131 -6.58 16.66 -10.22
C PHE A 131 -5.64 15.98 -9.21
N ILE A 132 -4.70 16.71 -8.65
CA ILE A 132 -3.81 16.19 -7.59
C ILE A 132 -4.43 16.55 -6.25
N ALA A 133 -4.70 15.55 -5.41
CA ALA A 133 -5.23 15.71 -4.07
C ALA A 133 -4.22 15.21 -3.04
N ALA A 134 -3.95 15.99 -2.01
CA ALA A 134 -3.10 15.58 -0.89
C ALA A 134 -3.70 15.98 0.45
N ILE A 135 -3.52 15.09 1.45
CA ILE A 135 -3.71 15.43 2.85
C ILE A 135 -2.36 15.37 3.54
N LEU A 136 -2.02 16.42 4.29
CA LEU A 136 -0.75 16.52 5.01
C LEU A 136 -0.99 16.78 6.49
N TYR A 137 -0.01 16.37 7.29
CA TYR A 137 0.17 16.79 8.66
C TYR A 137 1.66 17.13 8.81
N ASP A 138 2.00 18.40 8.66
CA ASP A 138 3.39 18.87 8.58
C ASP A 138 3.63 20.06 9.53
N PRO A 139 3.50 19.85 10.85
CA PRO A 139 3.65 20.94 11.81
C PRO A 139 5.03 21.61 11.73
N GLU A 140 6.07 20.91 11.30
CA GLU A 140 7.44 21.45 11.17
C GLU A 140 7.74 22.02 9.77
N GLY A 141 6.81 21.90 8.80
CA GLY A 141 7.02 22.36 7.42
C GLY A 141 8.08 21.58 6.64
N THR A 142 8.45 20.38 7.10
CA THR A 142 9.55 19.58 6.54
C THR A 142 9.14 18.77 5.31
N ILE A 143 7.86 18.48 5.15
CA ILE A 143 7.29 17.75 4.02
C ILE A 143 7.07 18.75 2.88
N ALA A 144 6.26 19.79 3.12
CA ALA A 144 5.93 20.81 2.13
C ALA A 144 7.17 21.60 1.69
N GLY A 145 8.03 21.99 2.64
CA GLY A 145 9.28 22.69 2.37
C GLY A 145 10.45 21.77 1.95
N GLY A 146 10.24 20.46 1.93
CA GLY A 146 11.29 19.48 1.69
C GLY A 146 11.19 18.78 0.34
N ARG A 147 11.72 17.54 0.30
CA ARG A 147 11.79 16.73 -0.93
C ARG A 147 10.42 16.45 -1.54
N TRP A 148 9.39 16.28 -0.72
CA TRP A 148 8.03 16.01 -1.18
C TRP A 148 7.51 17.21 -2.01
N GLY A 149 7.64 18.43 -1.49
CA GLY A 149 7.30 19.66 -2.23
C GLY A 149 8.08 19.81 -3.52
N GLU A 150 9.41 19.58 -3.51
CA GLU A 150 10.23 19.61 -4.74
C GLU A 150 9.79 18.57 -5.78
N SER A 151 9.43 17.36 -5.33
CA SER A 151 8.97 16.29 -6.21
C SER A 151 7.58 16.59 -6.76
N LEU A 152 6.71 17.23 -5.98
CA LEU A 152 5.41 17.71 -6.44
C LEU A 152 5.55 18.78 -7.52
N LEU A 153 6.42 19.77 -7.34
CA LEU A 153 6.66 20.81 -8.35
C LEU A 153 7.20 20.22 -9.66
N GLN A 154 8.15 19.28 -9.57
CA GLN A 154 8.64 18.55 -10.75
C GLN A 154 7.56 17.70 -11.42
N LEU A 155 6.65 17.11 -10.63
CA LEU A 155 5.51 16.37 -11.17
C LEU A 155 4.56 17.28 -11.94
N ILE A 156 4.24 18.46 -11.39
CA ILE A 156 3.39 19.45 -12.06
C ILE A 156 4.01 19.88 -13.40
N ASP A 157 5.32 20.16 -13.42
CA ASP A 157 6.06 20.46 -14.65
C ASP A 157 5.97 19.31 -15.69
N LEU A 158 6.17 18.07 -15.25
CA LEU A 158 6.06 16.89 -16.12
C LEU A 158 4.66 16.70 -16.71
N LEU A 159 3.61 17.01 -15.95
CA LEU A 159 2.22 16.86 -16.35
C LEU A 159 1.70 18.04 -17.18
N GLY A 160 2.35 19.20 -17.05
CA GLY A 160 2.00 20.45 -17.72
C GLY A 160 1.06 21.27 -16.84
N GLU A 161 1.47 22.51 -16.56
CA GLU A 161 0.83 23.40 -15.59
C GLU A 161 -0.65 23.68 -15.94
N ASP A 162 -0.97 23.82 -17.23
CA ASP A 162 -2.32 24.04 -17.73
C ASP A 162 -3.28 22.83 -17.57
N ASN A 163 -2.71 21.63 -17.40
CA ASN A 163 -3.47 20.39 -17.29
C ASN A 163 -3.67 19.94 -15.84
N VAL A 164 -3.09 20.63 -14.87
CA VAL A 164 -3.08 20.20 -13.47
C VAL A 164 -3.88 21.16 -12.60
N PHE A 165 -4.65 20.60 -11.67
CA PHE A 165 -5.17 21.32 -10.51
C PHE A 165 -4.63 20.68 -9.24
N LEU A 166 -4.08 21.48 -8.33
CA LEU A 166 -3.54 21.01 -7.06
C LEU A 166 -4.46 21.36 -5.89
N SER A 167 -4.86 20.35 -5.11
CA SER A 167 -5.62 20.53 -3.88
C SER A 167 -4.87 19.92 -2.71
N ILE A 168 -4.43 20.75 -1.76
CA ILE A 168 -3.78 20.31 -0.53
C ILE A 168 -4.65 20.71 0.64
N TYR A 169 -4.92 19.77 1.53
CA TYR A 169 -5.56 20.04 2.80
C TYR A 169 -4.64 19.63 3.96
N GLU A 170 -4.35 20.56 4.84
CA GLU A 170 -3.59 20.33 6.08
C GLU A 170 -4.43 20.68 7.30
N ASN A 171 -4.39 19.82 8.32
CA ASN A 171 -5.01 20.06 9.62
C ASN A 171 -3.93 20.27 10.69
N ASP A 172 -4.26 21.11 11.67
CA ASP A 172 -3.44 21.35 12.87
C ASP A 172 -2.00 21.77 12.53
N SER A 173 -1.87 22.58 11.48
CA SER A 173 -0.58 23.13 11.07
C SER A 173 -0.04 24.09 12.12
N SER A 174 1.24 23.97 12.46
CA SER A 174 1.90 24.98 13.28
C SER A 174 2.24 26.20 12.43
N GLY A 175 2.67 27.31 13.05
CA GLY A 175 3.11 28.50 12.29
C GLY A 175 4.26 28.21 11.30
N GLN A 176 5.09 27.20 11.54
CA GLN A 176 6.14 26.78 10.60
C GLN A 176 5.58 25.98 9.42
N GLY A 177 4.64 25.06 9.68
CA GLY A 177 3.94 24.29 8.65
C GLY A 177 3.15 25.20 7.70
N GLU A 178 2.41 26.16 8.25
CA GLU A 178 1.64 27.12 7.46
C GLU A 178 2.56 27.99 6.58
N GLN A 179 3.71 28.41 7.12
CA GLN A 179 4.70 29.16 6.34
C GLN A 179 5.29 28.32 5.20
N ALA A 180 5.57 27.03 5.45
CA ALA A 180 6.09 26.12 4.43
C ALA A 180 5.05 25.86 3.32
N LEU A 181 3.77 25.71 3.68
CA LEU A 181 2.68 25.59 2.71
C LEU A 181 2.53 26.84 1.86
N ARG A 182 2.58 28.05 2.45
CA ARG A 182 2.52 29.31 1.70
C ARG A 182 3.71 29.46 0.74
N HIS A 183 4.90 29.10 1.19
CA HIS A 183 6.09 29.12 0.33
C HIS A 183 6.01 28.08 -0.80
N LEU A 184 5.35 26.94 -0.58
CA LEU A 184 5.06 25.98 -1.63
C LEU A 184 4.02 26.56 -2.61
N GLU A 185 2.94 27.15 -2.11
CA GLU A 185 1.89 27.82 -2.90
C GLU A 185 2.47 28.88 -3.84
N ASP A 186 3.37 29.74 -3.35
CA ASP A 186 4.06 30.78 -4.14
C ASP A 186 4.86 30.21 -5.33
N ARG A 187 5.24 28.94 -5.28
CA ARG A 187 6.03 28.25 -6.31
C ARG A 187 5.20 27.38 -7.25
N VAL A 188 3.94 27.11 -6.90
CA VAL A 188 3.04 26.29 -7.72
C VAL A 188 2.56 27.12 -8.90
N ALA A 189 2.89 26.68 -10.11
CA ALA A 189 2.52 27.40 -11.33
C ALA A 189 1.10 27.06 -11.85
N CYS A 190 0.50 25.96 -11.39
CA CYS A 190 -0.83 25.55 -11.80
C CYS A 190 -1.94 26.11 -10.88
N ASN A 191 -3.19 25.99 -11.32
CA ASN A 191 -4.33 26.36 -10.49
C ASN A 191 -4.41 25.47 -9.25
N ASN A 192 -4.70 26.05 -8.10
CA ASN A 192 -4.61 25.32 -6.84
C ASN A 192 -5.60 25.81 -5.77
N SER A 193 -5.80 24.97 -4.77
CA SER A 193 -6.53 25.24 -3.54
C SER A 193 -5.75 24.61 -2.38
N ILE A 194 -4.90 25.40 -1.73
CA ILE A 194 -4.13 24.96 -0.56
C ILE A 194 -4.83 25.51 0.69
N GLN A 195 -5.37 24.61 1.51
CA GLN A 195 -6.14 24.95 2.70
C GLN A 195 -5.43 24.43 3.96
N SER A 196 -5.32 25.28 4.97
CA SER A 196 -4.77 24.93 6.28
C SER A 196 -5.76 25.34 7.37
N ASP A 197 -6.30 24.35 8.08
CA ASP A 197 -7.20 24.56 9.22
C ASP A 197 -6.39 24.50 10.52
N LEU A 198 -6.36 25.61 11.25
CA LEU A 198 -5.65 25.74 12.54
C LEU A 198 -6.21 24.83 13.64
N HIS A 199 -7.51 24.55 13.63
CA HIS A 199 -8.13 23.65 14.59
C HIS A 199 -9.34 22.97 13.95
N LEU A 200 -9.23 21.67 13.74
CA LEU A 200 -10.38 20.86 13.34
C LEU A 200 -11.22 20.53 14.58
N ASP A 201 -12.51 20.88 14.57
CA ASP A 201 -13.41 20.54 15.67
C ASP A 201 -13.64 19.02 15.73
N LEU A 202 -12.85 18.36 16.58
CA LEU A 202 -12.90 16.92 16.82
C LEU A 202 -14.20 16.47 17.50
N SER A 203 -15.04 17.39 17.99
CA SER A 203 -16.35 17.05 18.57
C SER A 203 -17.38 16.62 17.53
N THR A 204 -17.20 17.01 16.28
CA THR A 204 -18.08 16.64 15.16
C THR A 204 -17.94 15.18 14.72
N PHE A 205 -16.86 14.51 15.12
CA PHE A 205 -16.57 13.14 14.72
C PHE A 205 -17.16 12.11 15.71
N PRO A 206 -17.60 10.95 15.20
CA PRO A 206 -18.09 9.87 16.05
C PRO A 206 -16.99 9.41 17.02
N ARG A 207 -17.37 9.27 18.29
CA ARG A 207 -16.51 8.76 19.35
C ARG A 207 -16.86 7.31 19.67
N VAL A 208 -15.81 6.54 19.95
CA VAL A 208 -15.90 5.12 20.27
C VAL A 208 -15.26 4.86 21.62
N THR A 209 -15.94 4.06 22.44
CA THR A 209 -15.36 3.58 23.70
C THR A 209 -14.37 2.48 23.38
N VAL A 210 -13.11 2.65 23.79
CA VAL A 210 -12.10 1.57 23.69
C VAL A 210 -12.09 0.71 24.96
N PRO A 211 -11.55 -0.52 24.91
CA PRO A 211 -11.25 -1.28 26.12
C PRO A 211 -10.44 -0.44 27.12
N GLY A 212 -10.93 -0.35 28.35
CA GLY A 212 -10.44 0.60 29.36
C GLY A 212 -11.31 1.85 29.54
N GLY A 213 -12.40 2.01 28.77
CA GLY A 213 -13.44 3.02 28.99
C GLY A 213 -13.16 4.41 28.41
N ALA A 214 -11.98 4.63 27.82
CA ALA A 214 -11.64 5.90 27.19
C ALA A 214 -12.46 6.12 25.91
N GLN A 215 -12.87 7.36 25.66
CA GLN A 215 -13.53 7.77 24.41
C GLN A 215 -12.47 8.24 23.43
N ARG A 216 -12.49 7.70 22.21
CA ARG A 216 -11.57 8.10 21.13
C ARG A 216 -12.35 8.45 19.87
N VAL A 217 -11.87 9.44 19.12
CA VAL A 217 -12.38 9.72 17.78
C VAL A 217 -12.11 8.52 16.89
N LYS A 218 -13.09 8.12 16.09
CA LYS A 218 -12.92 7.06 15.12
C LYS A 218 -12.00 7.53 13.98
N ARG A 219 -10.82 6.93 13.90
CA ARG A 219 -9.74 7.35 12.98
C ARG A 219 -10.17 7.29 11.51
N THR A 220 -10.93 6.28 11.11
CA THR A 220 -11.35 6.09 9.72
C THR A 220 -12.33 7.17 9.27
N ASP A 221 -13.29 7.56 10.11
CA ASP A 221 -14.20 8.69 9.83
C ASP A 221 -13.44 10.00 9.73
N TYR A 222 -12.50 10.23 10.64
CA TYR A 222 -11.61 11.38 10.59
C TYR A 222 -10.84 11.46 9.27
N LEU A 223 -10.17 10.38 8.87
CA LEU A 223 -9.41 10.34 7.62
C LEU A 223 -10.32 10.47 6.40
N ALA A 224 -11.49 9.83 6.40
CA ALA A 224 -12.46 9.94 5.31
C ALA A 224 -12.86 11.40 5.07
N GLU A 225 -13.19 12.13 6.15
CA GLU A 225 -13.52 13.54 6.07
C GLU A 225 -12.35 14.35 5.52
N LEU A 226 -11.13 14.20 6.07
CA LEU A 226 -9.97 14.96 5.58
C LEU A 226 -9.72 14.72 4.10
N ARG A 227 -9.85 13.47 3.63
CA ARG A 227 -9.69 13.16 2.22
C ARG A 227 -10.78 13.79 1.36
N ASN A 228 -12.01 13.81 1.84
CA ASN A 228 -13.11 14.49 1.17
C ASN A 228 -12.88 16.01 1.12
N ARG A 229 -12.29 16.62 2.15
CA ARG A 229 -11.91 18.05 2.15
C ARG A 229 -10.95 18.38 1.01
N ALA A 230 -9.93 17.56 0.81
CA ALA A 230 -9.01 17.71 -0.33
C ALA A 230 -9.70 17.51 -1.69
N LEU A 231 -10.84 16.81 -1.75
CA LEU A 231 -11.62 16.63 -2.98
C LEU A 231 -12.70 17.68 -3.21
N ARG A 232 -13.04 18.53 -2.23
CA ARG A 232 -14.12 19.54 -2.35
C ARG A 232 -14.00 20.46 -3.57
N PRO A 233 -12.80 20.85 -4.05
CA PRO A 233 -12.72 21.65 -5.28
C PRO A 233 -13.30 20.96 -6.52
N LEU A 234 -13.48 19.63 -6.52
CA LEU A 234 -14.19 18.91 -7.59
C LEU A 234 -15.70 19.18 -7.61
N ASP A 235 -16.26 19.66 -6.50
CA ASP A 235 -17.70 19.95 -6.38
C ASP A 235 -18.07 21.32 -6.96
N ASP A 236 -17.09 22.13 -7.37
CA ASP A 236 -17.36 23.43 -7.99
C ASP A 236 -18.05 23.23 -9.35
N PRO A 237 -19.31 23.68 -9.53
CA PRO A 237 -20.02 23.54 -10.80
C PRO A 237 -19.37 24.33 -11.95
N ALA A 238 -18.47 25.28 -11.66
CA ALA A 238 -17.68 25.98 -12.65
C ALA A 238 -16.38 25.25 -13.04
N ALA A 239 -15.96 24.25 -12.27
CA ALA A 239 -14.76 23.47 -12.58
C ALA A 239 -14.97 22.62 -13.83
N GLN A 240 -13.94 22.56 -14.66
CA GLN A 240 -13.96 21.70 -15.84
C GLN A 240 -13.71 20.24 -15.42
N PRO A 241 -14.28 19.25 -16.12
CA PRO A 241 -14.08 17.86 -15.76
C PRO A 241 -12.61 17.46 -15.90
N TYR A 242 -12.14 16.68 -14.92
CA TYR A 242 -10.83 16.05 -14.91
C TYR A 242 -10.91 14.63 -15.46
N ASP A 243 -9.82 14.14 -16.05
CA ASP A 243 -9.71 12.76 -16.54
C ASP A 243 -9.18 11.83 -15.43
N ARG A 244 -8.24 12.32 -14.61
CA ARG A 244 -7.56 11.56 -13.56
C ARG A 244 -7.58 12.32 -12.23
N ILE A 245 -7.67 11.56 -11.14
CA ILE A 245 -7.36 12.07 -9.80
C ILE A 245 -6.10 11.34 -9.33
N LEU A 246 -5.05 12.08 -8.98
CA LEU A 246 -3.87 11.53 -8.31
C LEU A 246 -3.95 11.89 -6.83
N TYR A 247 -4.21 10.90 -5.98
CA TYR A 247 -4.18 11.06 -4.54
C TYR A 247 -2.77 10.76 -4.02
N LEU A 248 -2.17 11.72 -3.32
CA LEU A 248 -0.80 11.66 -2.83
C LEU A 248 -0.76 11.92 -1.31
N ASN A 249 -0.30 10.94 -0.54
CA ASN A 249 0.00 11.13 0.88
C ASN A 249 1.42 11.70 1.06
N ASP A 250 1.90 11.77 2.29
CA ASP A 250 3.23 12.21 2.75
C ASP A 250 4.36 11.20 2.45
N VAL A 251 4.31 10.57 1.28
CA VAL A 251 5.33 9.59 0.84
C VAL A 251 6.41 10.23 -0.01
N ILE A 252 7.63 9.72 0.07
CA ILE A 252 8.69 10.02 -0.88
C ILE A 252 8.45 9.20 -2.15
N PHE A 253 8.44 9.88 -3.29
CA PHE A 253 8.21 9.30 -4.62
C PHE A 253 9.15 9.92 -5.66
N ASP A 254 9.25 9.27 -6.82
CA ASP A 254 9.88 9.83 -8.01
C ASP A 254 8.78 10.41 -8.92
N PRO A 255 8.91 11.67 -9.39
CA PRO A 255 7.91 12.28 -10.28
C PRO A 255 7.65 11.47 -11.55
N ILE A 256 8.67 10.81 -12.12
CA ILE A 256 8.52 9.98 -13.32
C ILE A 256 7.71 8.71 -13.00
N ASP A 257 7.90 8.13 -11.82
CA ASP A 257 7.11 6.98 -11.37
C ASP A 257 5.62 7.35 -11.20
N ALA A 258 5.31 8.57 -10.75
CA ALA A 258 3.93 9.06 -10.69
C ALA A 258 3.30 9.22 -12.09
N VAL A 259 4.06 9.74 -13.07
CA VAL A 259 3.61 9.80 -14.48
C VAL A 259 3.37 8.40 -15.05
N GLN A 260 4.24 7.43 -14.71
CA GLN A 260 4.05 6.03 -15.10
C GLN A 260 2.79 5.43 -14.45
N LEU A 261 2.51 5.74 -13.19
CA LEU A 261 1.29 5.29 -12.50
C LEU A 261 0.06 5.76 -13.27
N LEU A 262 0.03 7.04 -13.66
CA LEU A 262 -1.06 7.67 -14.38
C LEU A 262 -1.27 7.07 -15.79
N PHE A 263 -0.20 6.95 -16.59
CA PHE A 263 -0.33 6.72 -18.03
C PHE A 263 0.18 5.37 -18.53
N SER A 264 0.87 4.56 -17.71
CA SER A 264 1.39 3.25 -18.11
C SER A 264 0.67 2.06 -17.47
N THR A 265 -0.09 2.27 -16.39
CA THR A 265 -0.81 1.19 -15.72
C THR A 265 -1.93 0.65 -16.62
N ASN A 266 -1.92 -0.67 -16.89
CA ASN A 266 -2.87 -1.36 -17.78
C ASN A 266 -2.91 -0.83 -19.24
N ALA A 267 -1.92 -0.04 -19.67
CA ALA A 267 -1.91 0.53 -21.02
C ALA A 267 -1.68 -0.51 -22.13
N ALA A 268 -0.92 -1.57 -21.85
CA ALA A 268 -0.59 -2.60 -22.83
C ALA A 268 -1.78 -3.48 -23.26
N ASN A 269 -2.82 -3.56 -22.43
CA ASN A 269 -4.04 -4.32 -22.75
C ASN A 269 -4.99 -3.54 -23.65
N ALA A 270 -4.72 -2.25 -23.88
CA ALA A 270 -5.53 -1.38 -24.71
C ALA A 270 -4.96 -1.28 -26.13
N SER A 271 -5.82 -1.40 -27.14
CA SER A 271 -5.43 -1.31 -28.57
C SER A 271 -4.87 0.06 -28.98
N ASP A 272 -5.19 1.10 -28.23
CA ASP A 272 -4.75 2.49 -28.43
C ASP A 272 -3.63 2.90 -27.46
N GLY A 273 -3.15 1.98 -26.62
CA GLY A 273 -2.13 2.25 -25.60
C GLY A 273 -2.58 3.22 -24.49
N VAL A 274 -3.88 3.46 -24.32
CA VAL A 274 -4.42 4.26 -23.20
C VAL A 274 -4.49 3.41 -21.94
N ALA A 275 -3.92 3.92 -20.85
CA ALA A 275 -4.09 3.35 -19.52
C ALA A 275 -5.57 3.41 -19.10
N ARG A 276 -6.24 2.25 -18.98
CA ARG A 276 -7.62 2.16 -18.49
C ARG A 276 -7.64 1.45 -17.15
N TYR A 277 -8.08 2.14 -16.10
CA TYR A 277 -8.22 1.56 -14.76
C TYR A 277 -9.27 2.32 -13.96
N ARG A 278 -9.91 1.66 -13.00
CA ARG A 278 -10.71 2.35 -11.96
C ARG A 278 -9.79 2.99 -10.93
N ALA A 279 -8.79 2.23 -10.49
CA ALA A 279 -7.71 2.70 -9.63
C ALA A 279 -6.37 2.02 -9.98
N ALA A 280 -5.28 2.78 -9.88
CA ALA A 280 -3.91 2.32 -10.06
C ALA A 280 -3.08 2.77 -8.85
N CYS A 281 -2.51 1.82 -8.13
CA CYS A 281 -1.91 2.06 -6.82
C CYS A 281 -0.41 1.83 -6.87
N ALA A 282 0.36 2.77 -6.33
CA ALA A 282 1.78 2.59 -6.09
C ALA A 282 2.00 1.59 -4.96
N VAL A 283 3.18 0.97 -4.96
CA VAL A 283 3.59 0.07 -3.89
C VAL A 283 4.38 0.84 -2.83
N ASP A 284 3.86 0.89 -1.62
CA ASP A 284 4.36 1.72 -0.53
C ASP A 284 5.09 0.90 0.55
N PHE A 285 6.20 1.45 1.04
CA PHE A 285 7.10 0.76 1.95
C PHE A 285 7.32 1.56 3.24
N ILE A 286 7.00 0.93 4.39
CA ILE A 286 7.39 1.46 5.71
C ILE A 286 8.89 1.27 5.96
N ASN A 287 9.42 0.15 5.48
CA ASN A 287 10.86 -0.12 5.49
C ASN A 287 11.23 -0.92 4.22
N PRO A 288 12.52 -1.09 3.90
CA PRO A 288 12.95 -1.68 2.63
C PRO A 288 12.43 -3.10 2.32
N PHE A 289 11.87 -3.78 3.31
CA PHE A 289 11.40 -5.17 3.22
C PHE A 289 9.96 -5.36 3.71
N LYS A 290 9.29 -4.31 4.21
CA LYS A 290 7.91 -4.39 4.72
C LYS A 290 7.06 -3.33 4.04
N PHE A 291 5.87 -3.76 3.64
CA PHE A 291 4.85 -2.88 3.08
C PHE A 291 4.10 -2.18 4.20
N TYR A 292 3.60 -0.99 3.89
CA TYR A 292 2.74 -0.24 4.79
C TYR A 292 1.27 -0.62 4.56
N ASP A 293 0.45 -0.31 5.57
CA ASP A 293 -0.99 -0.56 5.66
C ASP A 293 -1.45 -2.01 5.34
N THR A 294 -1.56 -2.81 6.39
CA THR A 294 -2.12 -4.17 6.32
C THR A 294 -3.51 -4.26 6.94
N TYR A 295 -4.08 -3.12 7.35
CA TYR A 295 -5.30 -3.09 8.15
C TYR A 295 -6.48 -3.64 7.33
N ALA A 296 -6.63 -3.16 6.10
CA ALA A 296 -7.72 -3.55 5.20
C ALA A 296 -7.28 -4.41 4.00
N THR A 297 -6.02 -4.84 3.96
CA THR A 297 -5.49 -5.60 2.81
C THR A 297 -5.95 -7.05 2.85
N ARG A 298 -6.54 -7.51 1.75
CA ARG A 298 -7.07 -8.86 1.57
C ARG A 298 -6.53 -9.51 0.29
N ASP A 299 -6.40 -10.82 0.27
CA ASP A 299 -6.09 -11.58 -0.95
C ASP A 299 -7.35 -11.76 -1.83
N SER A 300 -7.19 -12.41 -3.00
CA SER A 300 -8.30 -12.65 -3.93
C SER A 300 -9.41 -13.53 -3.34
N GLU A 301 -9.12 -14.25 -2.27
CA GLU A 301 -10.06 -15.05 -1.51
C GLU A 301 -10.45 -14.35 -0.20
N GLY A 302 -10.32 -13.02 -0.07
CA GLY A 302 -10.81 -12.27 1.09
C GLY A 302 -10.11 -12.54 2.42
N TYR A 303 -8.95 -13.20 2.44
CA TYR A 303 -8.17 -13.39 3.67
C TYR A 303 -7.21 -12.23 3.91
N GLY A 304 -7.00 -11.89 5.18
CA GLY A 304 -5.95 -10.95 5.58
C GLY A 304 -4.58 -11.40 5.11
N ILE A 305 -3.79 -10.45 4.61
CA ILE A 305 -2.39 -10.70 4.30
C ILE A 305 -1.67 -11.10 5.59
N GLY A 306 -0.93 -12.22 5.58
CA GLY A 306 -0.29 -12.78 6.77
C GLY A 306 0.74 -11.85 7.40
N LEU A 307 2.04 -12.12 7.19
CA LEU A 307 3.07 -11.13 7.56
C LEU A 307 3.13 -10.03 6.49
N GLN A 308 3.46 -8.80 6.91
CA GLN A 308 3.43 -7.53 6.14
C GLN A 308 4.47 -7.47 4.99
N PHE A 309 4.39 -8.40 4.05
CA PHE A 309 5.27 -8.58 2.90
C PHE A 309 4.52 -8.56 1.56
N TYR A 310 3.25 -8.13 1.53
CA TYR A 310 2.51 -7.90 0.29
C TYR A 310 1.78 -6.54 0.34
N PRO A 311 1.65 -5.83 -0.80
CA PRO A 311 1.18 -4.45 -0.80
C PRO A 311 -0.34 -4.31 -0.72
N CYS A 312 -0.80 -3.15 -0.25
CA CYS A 312 -2.19 -2.70 -0.34
C CYS A 312 -2.34 -1.65 -1.45
N CYS A 313 -3.57 -1.37 -1.88
CA CYS A 313 -3.85 -0.41 -2.96
C CYS A 313 -3.98 1.05 -2.48
N TRP A 314 -3.64 1.38 -1.22
CA TRP A 314 -3.97 2.72 -0.68
C TRP A 314 -2.82 3.45 0.01
N GLY A 315 -1.73 2.77 0.33
CA GLY A 315 -0.86 3.25 1.38
C GLY A 315 0.12 4.38 1.01
N GLY A 316 0.00 5.06 -0.14
CA GLY A 316 0.89 6.19 -0.42
C GLY A 316 0.52 7.07 -1.59
N MET A 317 0.35 6.47 -2.77
CA MET A 317 0.02 7.19 -3.99
C MET A 317 -0.93 6.35 -4.85
N VAL A 318 -2.07 6.92 -5.23
CA VAL A 318 -3.10 6.21 -5.99
C VAL A 318 -3.67 7.12 -7.07
N ALA A 319 -3.79 6.61 -8.29
CA ALA A 319 -4.48 7.28 -9.37
C ALA A 319 -5.88 6.68 -9.57
N PHE A 320 -6.90 7.52 -9.68
CA PHE A 320 -8.27 7.13 -10.00
C PHE A 320 -8.70 7.64 -11.36
N ASN A 321 -9.65 6.93 -11.96
CA ASN A 321 -10.47 7.52 -13.00
C ASN A 321 -11.41 8.57 -12.37
N ALA A 322 -11.24 9.82 -12.77
CA ALA A 322 -11.94 10.93 -12.14
C ALA A 322 -13.45 10.94 -12.41
N THR A 323 -13.92 10.22 -13.45
CA THR A 323 -15.35 10.15 -13.78
C THR A 323 -16.20 9.64 -12.63
N TYR A 324 -15.71 8.71 -11.81
CA TYR A 324 -16.44 8.18 -10.65
C TYR A 324 -16.68 9.24 -9.56
N PHE A 325 -15.78 10.21 -9.43
CA PHE A 325 -15.84 11.25 -8.40
C PHE A 325 -16.62 12.49 -8.84
N GLN A 326 -16.91 12.60 -10.14
CA GLN A 326 -17.57 13.77 -10.76
C GLN A 326 -18.96 13.42 -11.32
N ARG A 327 -19.53 12.26 -10.95
CA ARG A 327 -20.86 11.86 -11.40
C ARG A 327 -21.94 12.77 -10.80
N PRO A 328 -22.88 13.32 -11.59
CA PRO A 328 -23.91 14.22 -11.07
C PRO A 328 -24.90 13.57 -10.08
N ASP A 329 -25.16 12.27 -10.23
CA ASP A 329 -26.15 11.53 -9.44
C ASP A 329 -25.58 10.98 -8.14
N ARG A 330 -24.37 10.39 -8.20
CA ARG A 330 -23.72 9.75 -7.06
C ARG A 330 -22.19 9.83 -7.18
N PRO A 331 -21.58 10.97 -6.86
CA PRO A 331 -20.14 11.09 -6.86
C PRO A 331 -19.53 10.22 -5.75
N VAL A 332 -18.52 9.44 -6.09
CA VAL A 332 -17.80 8.61 -5.13
C VAL A 332 -17.02 9.51 -4.16
N ARG A 333 -17.15 9.27 -2.86
CA ARG A 333 -16.46 10.00 -1.79
C ARG A 333 -15.96 8.99 -0.75
N PHE A 334 -14.96 9.37 0.02
CA PHE A 334 -14.44 8.53 1.10
C PHE A 334 -15.49 8.38 2.19
N ARG A 335 -15.65 7.16 2.67
CA ARG A 335 -16.53 6.83 3.80
C ARG A 335 -15.89 5.77 4.67
N ALA A 336 -16.17 5.80 5.96
CA ALA A 336 -15.76 4.76 6.90
C ALA A 336 -16.91 3.76 7.11
N ASP A 337 -16.56 2.53 7.47
CA ASP A 337 -17.55 1.59 8.01
C ASP A 337 -18.07 2.15 9.35
N SER A 338 -19.30 1.79 9.73
CA SER A 338 -19.88 2.08 11.04
C SER A 338 -19.30 1.20 12.15
N ASP A 339 -18.73 0.04 11.83
CA ASP A 339 -18.20 -0.92 12.80
C ASP A 339 -16.97 -0.45 13.57
N LEU A 340 -16.89 -0.83 14.85
CA LEU A 340 -15.86 -0.37 15.79
C LEU A 340 -14.51 -1.06 15.65
N PHE A 341 -14.50 -2.35 15.32
CA PHE A 341 -13.33 -3.21 15.48
C PHE A 341 -12.87 -3.94 14.20
N TYR A 342 -13.59 -3.82 13.08
CA TYR A 342 -13.33 -4.66 11.90
C TYR A 342 -13.29 -3.94 10.54
N ASP A 343 -12.30 -4.40 9.75
CA ASP A 343 -12.08 -4.53 8.30
C ASP A 343 -12.31 -3.40 7.29
N GLY A 344 -13.09 -2.35 7.58
CA GLY A 344 -13.41 -1.31 6.59
C GLY A 344 -12.72 0.03 6.83
N SER A 345 -11.52 0.25 6.29
CA SER A 345 -10.96 1.61 6.19
C SER A 345 -11.55 2.36 4.99
N GLU A 346 -11.56 3.69 5.06
CA GLU A 346 -11.96 4.57 3.95
C GLU A 346 -11.14 4.29 2.68
N CYS A 347 -9.88 3.96 2.95
CA CYS A 347 -8.81 3.51 2.10
C CYS A 347 -9.14 2.23 1.30
N CYS A 348 -9.98 1.36 1.86
CA CYS A 348 -10.41 0.11 1.23
C CYS A 348 -11.78 0.23 0.57
N ILE A 349 -12.73 0.83 1.29
CA ILE A 349 -14.14 0.93 0.90
C ILE A 349 -14.30 1.70 -0.41
N ILE A 350 -13.47 2.73 -0.62
CA ILE A 350 -13.47 3.51 -1.85
C ILE A 350 -13.36 2.64 -3.11
N HIS A 351 -12.57 1.55 -3.08
CA HIS A 351 -12.44 0.65 -4.22
C HIS A 351 -13.71 -0.17 -4.47
N ALA A 352 -14.48 -0.48 -3.42
CA ALA A 352 -15.79 -1.10 -3.55
C ALA A 352 -16.83 -0.13 -4.09
N ASP A 353 -16.66 1.18 -3.88
CA ASP A 353 -17.57 2.22 -4.39
C ASP A 353 -17.30 2.61 -5.85
N LEU A 354 -16.11 2.30 -6.38
CA LEU A 354 -15.75 2.45 -7.79
C LEU A 354 -16.43 1.37 -8.65
N GLN A 355 -17.75 1.45 -8.76
CA GLN A 355 -18.56 0.55 -9.57
C GLN A 355 -19.24 1.30 -10.72
N ASP A 356 -19.31 0.63 -11.86
CA ASP A 356 -20.12 1.12 -12.97
C ASP A 356 -21.60 0.92 -12.64
N PRO A 357 -22.47 1.89 -12.96
CA PRO A 357 -23.87 1.77 -12.67
C PRO A 357 -24.43 0.55 -13.44
N PRO A 358 -25.28 -0.27 -12.80
CA PRO A 358 -25.81 -1.51 -13.41
C PRO A 358 -26.66 -1.28 -14.66
N ALA A 359 -26.95 -0.01 -15.03
CA ALA A 359 -27.71 0.36 -16.21
C ALA A 359 -26.86 0.47 -17.50
N ALA A 360 -25.53 0.49 -17.40
CA ALA A 360 -24.65 0.60 -18.56
C ALA A 360 -24.34 -0.78 -19.15
N ALA A 361 -25.21 -1.22 -20.05
CA ALA A 361 -25.03 -2.33 -21.00
C ALA A 361 -25.09 -3.76 -20.41
N ARG A 362 -25.31 -4.72 -21.32
CA ARG A 362 -25.31 -6.16 -21.01
C ARG A 362 -24.01 -6.50 -20.28
N VAL A 363 -24.04 -7.47 -19.37
CA VAL A 363 -22.87 -7.92 -18.59
C VAL A 363 -21.66 -8.21 -19.51
N ASP A 364 -21.90 -8.60 -20.76
CA ASP A 364 -20.90 -8.88 -21.78
C ASP A 364 -20.20 -7.62 -22.36
N ASP A 365 -20.78 -6.43 -22.22
CA ASP A 365 -20.26 -5.14 -22.71
C ASP A 365 -19.53 -4.33 -21.62
N LEU A 366 -19.55 -4.80 -20.36
CA LEU A 366 -18.82 -4.18 -19.25
C LEU A 366 -17.32 -4.45 -19.41
N THR A 367 -16.59 -3.49 -19.98
CA THR A 367 -15.13 -3.50 -19.91
C THR A 367 -14.71 -3.20 -18.47
N ASP A 368 -14.45 -4.25 -17.68
CA ASP A 368 -13.91 -4.09 -16.34
C ASP A 368 -12.51 -3.48 -16.42
N SER A 369 -12.44 -2.17 -16.18
CA SER A 369 -11.17 -1.47 -16.16
C SER A 369 -10.34 -1.85 -14.93
N GLY A 370 -10.91 -2.50 -13.91
CA GLY A 370 -10.16 -3.12 -12.81
C GLY A 370 -9.43 -2.16 -11.86
N VAL A 371 -8.93 -2.72 -10.76
CA VAL A 371 -8.06 -2.04 -9.79
C VAL A 371 -6.69 -2.72 -9.84
N TYR A 372 -5.64 -1.93 -10.06
CA TYR A 372 -4.28 -2.45 -10.26
C TYR A 372 -3.31 -1.94 -9.21
N MET A 373 -2.46 -2.83 -8.75
CA MET A 373 -1.23 -2.48 -8.05
C MET A 373 -0.08 -2.46 -9.06
N ASN A 374 0.66 -1.35 -9.11
CA ASN A 374 1.76 -1.17 -10.06
C ASN A 374 3.12 -1.43 -9.39
N PRO A 375 3.75 -2.60 -9.59
CA PRO A 375 5.00 -2.97 -8.89
C PRO A 375 6.23 -2.19 -9.36
N TYR A 376 6.11 -1.43 -10.45
CA TYR A 376 7.16 -0.58 -10.99
C TYR A 376 7.23 0.77 -10.26
N VAL A 377 6.09 1.26 -9.78
CA VAL A 377 5.94 2.53 -9.07
C VAL A 377 6.04 2.26 -7.59
N ARG A 378 7.09 2.75 -6.94
CA ARG A 378 7.36 2.47 -5.52
C ARG A 378 7.53 3.75 -4.73
N THR A 379 6.95 3.79 -3.55
CA THR A 379 7.03 4.94 -2.64
C THR A 379 7.47 4.50 -1.25
N ALA A 380 7.96 5.43 -0.43
CA ALA A 380 8.31 5.12 0.96
C ALA A 380 8.16 6.32 1.88
N TYR A 381 7.94 6.09 3.16
CA TYR A 381 7.78 7.14 4.18
C TYR A 381 9.10 7.72 4.68
N THR A 382 10.25 7.16 4.28
CA THR A 382 11.57 7.65 4.71
C THR A 382 12.59 7.60 3.59
N GLU A 383 13.49 8.59 3.54
CA GLU A 383 14.51 8.70 2.51
C GLU A 383 15.48 7.50 2.52
N ARG A 384 15.75 6.98 3.72
CA ARG A 384 16.53 5.75 3.87
C ARG A 384 15.82 4.58 3.19
N SER A 385 14.53 4.40 3.44
CA SER A 385 13.79 3.28 2.87
C SER A 385 13.70 3.39 1.36
N PHE A 386 13.36 4.57 0.86
CA PHE A 386 13.25 4.87 -0.57
C PHE A 386 14.54 4.52 -1.33
N ARG A 387 15.71 4.96 -0.85
CA ARG A 387 17.01 4.65 -1.48
C ARG A 387 17.33 3.15 -1.54
N TRP A 388 16.88 2.38 -0.56
CA TRP A 388 17.12 0.94 -0.51
C TRP A 388 16.20 0.14 -1.44
N LEU A 389 15.04 0.67 -1.85
CA LEU A 389 14.06 -0.07 -2.67
C LEU A 389 14.65 -0.58 -4.00
N ARG A 390 15.56 0.17 -4.61
CA ARG A 390 16.25 -0.24 -5.85
C ARG A 390 17.09 -1.50 -5.68
N THR A 391 17.60 -1.72 -4.48
CA THR A 391 18.40 -2.90 -4.11
C THR A 391 17.50 -4.03 -3.65
N THR A 392 16.55 -3.76 -2.76
CA THR A 392 15.71 -4.80 -2.16
C THR A 392 14.79 -5.46 -3.17
N ARG A 393 14.30 -4.73 -4.18
CA ARG A 393 13.49 -5.29 -5.27
C ARG A 393 14.15 -6.46 -6.01
N ARG A 394 15.49 -6.55 -6.01
CA ARG A 394 16.23 -7.65 -6.66
C ARG A 394 16.11 -8.95 -5.88
N PHE A 395 16.03 -8.87 -4.55
CA PHE A 395 16.05 -10.02 -3.66
C PHE A 395 14.67 -10.35 -3.09
N GLU A 396 13.66 -9.54 -3.41
CA GLU A 396 12.32 -9.60 -2.85
C GLU A 396 11.65 -10.98 -2.99
N ARG A 397 11.86 -11.66 -4.11
CA ARG A 397 11.33 -13.03 -4.33
C ARG A 397 11.92 -14.09 -3.40
N LEU A 398 13.09 -13.84 -2.80
CA LEU A 398 13.66 -14.75 -1.79
C LEU A 398 12.85 -14.71 -0.49
N TYR A 399 12.08 -13.65 -0.24
CA TYR A 399 11.25 -13.55 0.95
C TYR A 399 9.99 -14.41 0.85
N SER A 400 9.44 -14.63 -0.35
CA SER A 400 8.21 -15.41 -0.56
C SER A 400 8.25 -16.83 0.06
N PRO A 401 9.27 -17.69 -0.17
CA PRO A 401 9.31 -19.02 0.46
C PRO A 401 9.48 -18.95 1.98
N VAL A 402 10.31 -18.03 2.48
CA VAL A 402 10.51 -17.81 3.92
C VAL A 402 9.21 -17.36 4.56
N HIS A 403 8.49 -16.43 3.92
CA HIS A 403 7.18 -15.93 4.32
C HIS A 403 6.14 -17.03 4.35
N GLY A 404 6.09 -17.90 3.33
CA GLY A 404 5.17 -19.02 3.30
C GLY A 404 5.40 -19.98 4.47
N VAL A 405 6.64 -20.19 4.90
CA VAL A 405 6.94 -20.99 6.10
C VAL A 405 6.52 -20.26 7.37
N MET A 406 6.94 -19.00 7.54
CA MET A 406 6.65 -18.22 8.74
C MET A 406 5.15 -17.97 8.94
N SER A 407 4.41 -17.67 7.87
CA SER A 407 2.97 -17.43 7.91
C SER A 407 2.22 -18.69 8.38
N ARG A 408 2.62 -19.87 7.92
CA ARG A 408 2.04 -21.14 8.39
C ARG A 408 2.38 -21.42 9.85
N LEU A 409 3.62 -21.16 10.27
CA LEU A 409 4.04 -21.30 11.68
C LEU A 409 3.27 -20.34 12.60
N ALA A 410 2.90 -19.16 12.10
CA ALA A 410 2.11 -18.16 12.82
C ALA A 410 0.58 -18.38 12.73
N GLY A 411 0.13 -19.46 12.07
CA GLY A 411 -1.29 -19.81 12.00
C GLY A 411 -2.12 -19.01 10.99
N PHE A 412 -1.49 -18.51 9.91
CA PHE A 412 -2.19 -17.87 8.79
C PHE A 412 -2.54 -18.85 7.65
N PRO A 413 -3.59 -18.57 6.85
CA PRO A 413 -4.57 -17.49 7.04
C PRO A 413 -5.48 -17.77 8.26
N ARG A 414 -5.93 -16.69 8.92
CA ARG A 414 -6.93 -16.81 9.98
C ARG A 414 -8.31 -16.91 9.36
N PHE A 415 -9.22 -17.59 10.05
CA PHE A 415 -10.62 -17.65 9.63
C PHE A 415 -11.21 -16.23 9.57
N ASN A 416 -11.81 -15.88 8.43
CA ASN A 416 -12.54 -14.63 8.23
C ASN A 416 -14.01 -14.98 7.92
N PRO A 417 -14.96 -14.77 8.86
CA PRO A 417 -16.36 -15.12 8.65
C PRO A 417 -17.03 -14.26 7.55
N ARG A 418 -16.60 -13.00 7.41
CA ARG A 418 -17.24 -12.01 6.52
C ARG A 418 -17.11 -12.32 5.03
N ARG A 419 -16.14 -13.14 4.66
CA ARG A 419 -15.90 -13.48 3.26
C ARG A 419 -17.08 -14.19 2.60
N THR A 420 -17.79 -15.01 3.38
CA THR A 420 -18.92 -15.81 2.86
C THR A 420 -20.25 -15.10 3.02
N GLU A 421 -20.25 -13.89 3.60
CA GLU A 421 -21.46 -13.11 3.80
C GLU A 421 -21.92 -12.52 2.46
N ILE A 422 -23.23 -12.60 2.24
CA ILE A 422 -23.86 -12.06 1.04
C ILE A 422 -24.52 -10.74 1.40
N ASP A 423 -24.49 -9.76 0.49
CA ASP A 423 -25.17 -8.49 0.69
C ASP A 423 -26.65 -8.69 1.04
N GLY A 424 -27.13 -8.01 2.08
CA GLY A 424 -28.48 -8.15 2.64
C GLY A 424 -28.69 -9.35 3.58
N GLU A 425 -27.68 -10.20 3.79
CA GLU A 425 -27.74 -11.30 4.76
C GLU A 425 -27.71 -10.77 6.19
N VAL A 426 -28.59 -11.30 7.05
CA VAL A 426 -28.58 -10.98 8.48
C VAL A 426 -27.63 -11.93 9.20
N VAL A 427 -26.48 -11.41 9.60
CA VAL A 427 -25.44 -12.18 10.30
C VAL A 427 -25.42 -11.86 11.79
N ALA A 428 -25.21 -12.88 12.61
CA ALA A 428 -25.06 -12.73 14.06
C ALA A 428 -23.57 -12.65 14.42
N GLU A 429 -23.09 -11.46 14.72
CA GLU A 429 -21.70 -11.24 15.12
C GLU A 429 -21.55 -10.98 16.63
N ARG A 430 -20.40 -11.37 17.18
CA ARG A 430 -20.01 -10.99 18.54
C ARG A 430 -19.20 -9.71 18.48
N MET A 431 -19.84 -8.61 18.85
CA MET A 431 -19.19 -7.32 19.03
C MET A 431 -18.84 -7.10 20.51
N TRP A 432 -17.71 -6.45 20.77
CA TRP A 432 -17.40 -5.97 22.12
C TRP A 432 -18.36 -4.83 22.47
N VAL A 433 -19.02 -4.94 23.62
CA VAL A 433 -19.99 -3.94 24.08
C VAL A 433 -19.40 -3.18 25.26
N PRO A 434 -19.37 -1.83 25.21
CA PRO A 434 -18.95 -1.02 26.33
C PRO A 434 -19.85 -1.28 27.55
N ASP A 435 -19.25 -1.58 28.70
CA ASP A 435 -19.94 -1.65 29.99
C ASP A 435 -19.03 -1.02 31.05
N ALA A 436 -19.42 0.17 31.50
CA ALA A 436 -18.70 0.94 32.50
C ALA A 436 -18.65 0.24 33.87
N ARG A 437 -19.50 -0.75 34.12
CA ARG A 437 -19.48 -1.56 35.35
C ARG A 437 -18.43 -2.68 35.30
N HIS A 438 -17.91 -2.98 34.12
CA HIS A 438 -16.88 -3.99 33.94
C HIS A 438 -15.50 -3.37 34.07
N SER A 439 -14.59 -4.01 34.80
CA SER A 439 -13.24 -3.45 35.07
C SER A 439 -12.38 -3.26 33.82
N LYS A 440 -12.74 -3.92 32.71
CA LYS A 440 -12.12 -3.76 31.39
C LYS A 440 -12.83 -2.74 30.48
N GLY A 441 -13.86 -2.06 30.98
CA GLY A 441 -14.67 -1.08 30.24
C GLY A 441 -15.73 -1.67 29.32
N GLY A 442 -15.91 -3.00 29.32
CA GLY A 442 -16.88 -3.73 28.51
C GLY A 442 -16.61 -5.23 28.40
N SER A 443 -17.45 -5.94 27.67
CA SER A 443 -17.40 -7.41 27.45
C SER A 443 -17.66 -7.80 26.01
#